data_AF-A9KRZ7-F1
#
_entry.id   AF-A9KRZ7-F1
#
_cell.length_a   1.000
_cell.length_b   1.000
_cell.length_c   1.000
_cell.angle_alpha   90.00
_cell.angle_beta   90.00
_cell.angle_gamma   90.00
#
_symmetry.space_group_name_H-M   'P 1'
#
loop_
_entity.id
_entity.type
_entity.pdbx_description
1 polymer ?
#
loop_
_entity_poly.entity_id
_entity_poly.type
_entity_poly.pdbx_seq_one_letter_code
_entity_poly.pdbx_strand_id
1 'polypeptide(L)'
;MKKWINFEVSMNTTKMERKKITHEIHLVSNYRALLIAKHIGTLLLILYFAPAAITGFDESPALYILLLHNILPAVFFFLFTNKNNSNTKSPRILKPSAYDEVKEEPKKKHTLSFSFAKEMEADTPLLPQLKKKYQYSRVKYQSNSISFLLTCFFLYLWQQQDLTQTNFYLYRYMPVAILAVIVLTRFICIIFYECYIHYSLRSGGI
;
A
#
# COMPACT_ATOMS: atom_id res chain seq x y z
N MET A 1 39.86 -14.65 17.65
CA MET A 1 38.72 -13.81 18.09
C MET A 1 38.09 -12.98 16.97
N LYS A 2 38.83 -12.13 16.23
CA LYS A 2 38.28 -11.28 15.14
C LYS A 2 37.45 -12.01 14.06
N LYS A 3 37.85 -13.23 13.67
CA LYS A 3 37.15 -14.01 12.63
C LYS A 3 35.72 -14.43 13.03
N TRP A 4 35.49 -14.71 14.30
CA TRP A 4 34.18 -15.10 14.84
C TRP A 4 33.23 -13.90 14.92
N ILE A 5 33.74 -12.75 15.35
CA ILE A 5 32.98 -11.49 15.41
C ILE A 5 32.51 -11.09 14.01
N ASN A 6 33.37 -11.19 13.00
CA ASN A 6 33.00 -10.87 11.61
C ASN A 6 31.93 -11.81 11.04
N PHE A 7 31.96 -13.10 11.42
CA PHE A 7 30.97 -14.08 10.98
C PHE A 7 29.59 -13.80 11.60
N GLU A 8 29.54 -13.50 12.89
CA GLU A 8 28.30 -13.20 13.61
C GLU A 8 27.66 -11.88 13.15
N VAL A 9 28.49 -10.88 12.85
CA VAL A 9 28.04 -9.62 12.23
C VAL A 9 27.47 -9.87 10.83
N SER A 10 28.15 -10.66 9.98
CA SER A 10 27.66 -11.01 8.63
C SER A 10 26.36 -11.83 8.65
N MET A 11 26.21 -12.75 9.60
CA MET A 11 24.99 -13.54 9.73
C MET A 11 23.80 -12.69 10.21
N ASN A 12 24.04 -11.72 11.08
CA ASN A 12 23.00 -10.80 11.55
C ASN A 12 22.56 -9.79 10.48
N THR A 13 23.48 -9.28 9.65
CA THR A 13 23.13 -8.37 8.55
C THR A 13 22.24 -9.07 7.51
N THR A 14 22.61 -10.28 7.07
CA THR A 14 21.80 -11.06 6.10
C THR A 14 20.42 -11.45 6.64
N LYS A 15 20.29 -11.68 7.95
CA LYS A 15 18.98 -11.93 8.59
C LYS A 15 18.11 -10.67 8.62
N MET A 16 18.70 -9.51 8.90
CA MET A 16 17.99 -8.22 8.86
C MET A 16 17.55 -7.84 7.45
N GLU A 17 18.39 -8.05 6.45
CA GLU A 17 18.07 -7.78 5.04
C GLU A 17 16.94 -8.65 4.54
N ARG A 18 16.97 -9.96 4.83
CA ARG A 18 15.85 -10.86 4.50
C ARG A 18 14.54 -10.41 5.14
N LYS A 19 14.55 -10.02 6.41
CA LYS A 19 13.35 -9.50 7.08
C LYS A 19 12.82 -8.22 6.42
N LYS A 20 13.71 -7.31 6.00
CA LYS A 20 13.31 -6.09 5.28
C LYS A 20 12.67 -6.43 3.93
N ILE A 21 13.28 -7.33 3.17
CA ILE A 21 12.77 -7.78 1.87
C ILE A 21 11.38 -8.40 2.01
N THR A 22 11.21 -9.35 2.94
CA THR A 22 9.89 -9.97 3.21
C THR A 22 8.85 -8.93 3.64
N HIS A 23 9.24 -7.98 4.49
CA HIS A 23 8.34 -6.90 4.91
C HIS A 23 7.88 -6.03 3.73
N GLU A 24 8.78 -5.69 2.80
CA GLU A 24 8.42 -4.91 1.62
C GLU A 24 7.54 -5.69 0.64
N ILE A 25 7.82 -6.98 0.43
CA ILE A 25 6.97 -7.86 -0.38
C ILE A 25 5.55 -7.89 0.20
N HIS A 26 5.43 -8.07 1.51
CA HIS A 26 4.14 -8.07 2.19
C HIS A 26 3.41 -6.73 2.04
N LEU A 27 4.11 -5.58 2.14
CA LEU A 27 3.51 -4.26 1.92
C LEU A 27 2.99 -4.08 0.48
N VAL A 28 3.77 -4.48 -0.52
CA VAL A 28 3.39 -4.35 -1.93
C VAL A 28 2.23 -5.31 -2.26
N SER A 29 2.29 -6.55 -1.76
CA SER A 29 1.21 -7.54 -1.90
C SER A 29 -0.10 -6.99 -1.31
N ASN A 30 -0.06 -6.49 -0.07
CA ASN A 30 -1.24 -5.95 0.60
C ASN A 30 -1.80 -4.72 -0.14
N TYR A 31 -0.94 -3.85 -0.69
CA TYR A 31 -1.40 -2.73 -1.52
C TYR A 31 -2.12 -3.20 -2.80
N ARG A 32 -1.60 -4.20 -3.49
CA ARG A 32 -2.22 -4.73 -4.72
C ARG A 32 -3.53 -5.46 -4.41
N ALA A 33 -3.55 -6.28 -3.37
CA ALA A 33 -4.75 -6.95 -2.90
C ALA A 33 -5.84 -5.95 -2.51
N LEU A 34 -5.47 -4.84 -1.86
CA LEU A 34 -6.40 -3.76 -1.52
C LEU A 34 -7.02 -3.10 -2.75
N LEU A 35 -6.24 -2.81 -3.79
CA LEU A 35 -6.75 -2.24 -5.04
C LEU A 35 -7.70 -3.19 -5.77
N ILE A 36 -7.40 -4.48 -5.79
CA ILE A 36 -8.25 -5.49 -6.41
C ILE A 36 -9.56 -5.66 -5.64
N ALA A 37 -9.47 -5.77 -4.31
CA ALA A 37 -10.65 -5.84 -3.45
C ALA A 37 -11.54 -4.59 -3.61
N LYS A 38 -10.95 -3.42 -3.80
CA LYS A 38 -11.67 -2.19 -4.14
C LYS A 38 -12.45 -2.33 -5.45
N HIS A 39 -11.79 -2.75 -6.54
CA HIS A 39 -12.46 -2.93 -7.83
C HIS A 39 -13.59 -3.97 -7.77
N ILE A 40 -13.37 -5.07 -7.06
CA ILE A 40 -14.40 -6.09 -6.85
C ILE A 40 -15.56 -5.54 -6.03
N GLY A 41 -15.28 -4.74 -4.98
CA GLY A 41 -16.32 -4.06 -4.22
C GLY A 41 -17.16 -3.11 -5.06
N THR A 42 -16.53 -2.30 -5.91
CA THR A 42 -17.25 -1.45 -6.88
C THR A 42 -18.14 -2.26 -7.81
N LEU A 43 -17.62 -3.38 -8.36
CA LEU A 43 -18.41 -4.25 -9.26
C LEU A 43 -19.61 -4.87 -8.54
N LEU A 44 -19.43 -5.35 -7.31
CA LEU A 44 -20.52 -5.94 -6.52
C LEU A 44 -21.60 -4.92 -6.17
N LEU A 45 -21.20 -3.69 -5.81
CA LEU A 45 -22.14 -2.60 -5.54
C LEU A 45 -22.94 -2.21 -6.80
N ILE A 46 -22.30 -2.17 -7.97
CA ILE A 46 -23.00 -1.93 -9.25
C ILE A 46 -23.95 -3.08 -9.57
N LEU A 47 -23.50 -4.32 -9.37
CA LEU A 47 -24.31 -5.51 -9.61
C LEU A 47 -25.52 -5.60 -8.69
N TYR A 48 -25.44 -5.04 -7.48
CA TYR A 48 -26.61 -4.87 -6.60
C TYR A 48 -27.50 -3.71 -7.05
N PHE A 49 -26.90 -2.56 -7.39
CA PHE A 49 -27.62 -1.35 -7.75
C PHE A 49 -28.53 -1.53 -8.98
N ALA A 50 -28.01 -2.18 -10.04
CA ALA A 50 -28.76 -2.38 -11.29
C ALA A 50 -30.11 -3.13 -11.10
N PRO A 51 -30.16 -4.31 -10.46
CA PRO A 51 -31.42 -5.00 -10.22
C PRO A 51 -32.29 -4.28 -9.17
N ALA A 52 -31.71 -3.65 -8.13
CA ALA A 52 -32.49 -2.92 -7.13
C ALA A 52 -33.28 -1.75 -7.76
N ALA A 53 -32.65 -1.02 -8.68
CA ALA A 53 -33.29 0.07 -9.42
C ALA A 53 -34.43 -0.42 -10.33
N ILE A 54 -34.35 -1.65 -10.85
CA ILE A 54 -35.41 -2.24 -11.69
C ILE A 54 -36.56 -2.76 -10.83
N THR A 55 -36.26 -3.37 -9.69
CA THR A 55 -37.26 -3.97 -8.80
C THR A 55 -37.92 -2.97 -7.85
N GLY A 56 -37.46 -1.71 -7.83
CA GLY A 56 -38.01 -0.63 -6.99
C GLY A 56 -37.67 -0.78 -5.51
N PHE A 57 -36.59 -1.49 -5.18
CA PHE A 57 -36.05 -1.56 -3.82
C PHE A 57 -35.16 -0.35 -3.56
N ASP A 58 -35.09 0.07 -2.29
CA ASP A 58 -34.24 1.18 -1.85
C ASP A 58 -32.77 0.97 -2.25
N GLU A 59 -32.38 1.58 -3.35
CA GLU A 59 -31.05 1.50 -3.97
C GLU A 59 -30.10 2.59 -3.45
N SER A 60 -30.65 3.57 -2.72
CA SER A 60 -29.96 4.73 -2.16
C SER A 60 -28.71 4.36 -1.36
N PRO A 61 -28.75 3.38 -0.42
CA PRO A 61 -27.56 3.03 0.38
C PRO A 61 -26.40 2.51 -0.49
N ALA A 62 -26.70 1.65 -1.47
CA ALA A 62 -25.70 1.11 -2.37
C ALA A 62 -25.05 2.21 -3.22
N LEU A 63 -25.86 3.16 -3.72
CA LEU A 63 -25.37 4.29 -4.51
C LEU A 63 -24.46 5.22 -3.67
N TYR A 64 -24.86 5.57 -2.45
CA TYR A 64 -24.04 6.42 -1.58
C TYR A 64 -22.70 5.75 -1.23
N ILE A 65 -22.73 4.46 -0.89
CA ILE A 65 -21.52 3.70 -0.61
C ILE A 65 -20.63 3.61 -1.86
N LEU A 66 -21.20 3.39 -3.04
CA LEU A 66 -20.47 3.35 -4.32
C LEU A 66 -19.76 4.68 -4.61
N LEU A 67 -20.45 5.81 -4.42
CA LEU A 67 -19.87 7.14 -4.60
C LEU A 67 -18.75 7.40 -3.59
N LEU A 68 -19.01 7.15 -2.31
CA LEU A 68 -18.02 7.32 -1.24
C LEU A 68 -16.79 6.45 -1.50
N HIS A 69 -16.97 5.18 -1.85
CA HIS A 69 -15.88 4.23 -2.11
C HIS A 69 -14.93 4.69 -3.22
N ASN A 70 -15.44 5.42 -4.21
CA ASN A 70 -14.65 5.94 -5.33
C ASN A 70 -14.02 7.31 -5.04
N ILE A 71 -14.74 8.19 -4.34
CA ILE A 71 -14.31 9.58 -4.08
C ILE A 71 -13.35 9.67 -2.89
N LEU A 72 -13.60 8.94 -1.80
CA LEU A 72 -12.79 9.01 -0.58
C LEU A 72 -11.28 8.83 -0.78
N PRO A 73 -10.82 7.85 -1.58
CA PRO A 73 -9.39 7.67 -1.80
C PRO A 73 -8.71 8.91 -2.39
N ALA A 74 -9.39 9.65 -3.26
CA ALA A 74 -8.87 10.87 -3.85
C ALA A 74 -8.83 12.01 -2.82
N VAL A 75 -9.89 12.16 -2.01
CA VAL A 75 -9.97 13.17 -0.94
C VAL A 75 -8.86 12.94 0.08
N PHE A 76 -8.69 11.71 0.56
CA PHE A 76 -7.61 11.39 1.51
C PHE A 76 -6.23 11.54 0.89
N PHE A 77 -6.07 11.19 -0.38
CA PHE A 77 -4.79 11.37 -1.07
C PHE A 77 -4.40 12.85 -1.12
N PHE A 78 -5.34 13.74 -1.44
CA PHE A 78 -5.11 15.19 -1.42
C PHE A 78 -4.77 15.68 0.00
N LEU A 79 -5.53 15.24 1.00
CA LEU A 79 -5.35 15.65 2.40
C LEU A 79 -3.98 15.23 2.97
N PHE A 80 -3.54 14.00 2.70
CA PHE A 80 -2.24 13.51 3.15
C PHE A 80 -1.08 14.09 2.34
N THR A 81 -1.27 14.38 1.05
CA THR A 81 -0.25 15.03 0.23
C THR A 81 0.03 16.44 0.75
N ASN A 82 -1.01 17.21 1.07
CA ASN A 82 -0.86 18.56 1.61
C ASN A 82 -0.13 18.56 2.98
N LYS A 83 -0.48 17.62 3.87
CA LYS A 83 0.17 17.44 5.17
C LYS A 83 1.65 17.04 5.08
N ASN A 84 2.04 16.28 4.05
CA ASN A 84 3.45 15.92 3.87
C ASN A 84 4.28 17.09 3.34
N ASN A 85 3.70 17.92 2.45
CA ASN A 85 4.39 19.09 1.91
C ASN A 85 4.67 20.19 2.95
N SER A 86 3.84 20.31 3.99
CA SER A 86 4.09 21.26 5.08
C SER A 86 5.25 20.82 6.01
N ASN A 87 5.55 19.53 6.08
CA ASN A 87 6.68 18.99 6.85
C ASN A 87 8.02 18.99 6.10
N THR A 88 8.02 19.31 4.79
CA THR A 88 9.25 19.37 3.98
C THR A 88 9.93 20.75 3.99
N LYS A 89 9.44 21.73 4.75
CA LYS A 89 10.15 22.99 5.01
C LYS A 89 11.09 22.87 6.22
N SER A 90 12.12 22.03 6.11
CA SER A 90 13.38 22.24 6.83
C SER A 90 14.52 21.51 6.13
N PRO A 91 15.10 22.06 5.06
CA PRO A 91 16.51 21.84 4.83
C PRO A 91 17.21 22.55 6.01
N ARG A 92 17.71 21.79 7.00
CA ARG A 92 18.73 22.35 7.89
C ARG A 92 19.95 22.63 7.03
N ILE A 93 19.97 23.85 6.47
CA ILE A 93 21.19 24.51 6.04
C ILE A 93 22.04 24.58 7.31
N LEU A 94 22.99 23.66 7.44
CA LEU A 94 24.07 23.80 8.39
C LEU A 94 24.80 25.08 7.95
N LYS A 95 24.64 26.18 8.70
CA LYS A 95 25.47 27.38 8.52
C LYS A 95 26.94 26.93 8.55
N PRO A 96 27.77 27.29 7.56
CA PRO A 96 29.19 27.07 7.67
C PRO A 96 29.70 27.91 8.84
N SER A 97 30.29 27.23 9.84
CA SER A 97 31.03 27.86 10.93
C SER A 97 32.22 28.61 10.35
N ALA A 98 32.45 29.81 10.87
CA ALA A 98 33.32 30.85 10.35
C ALA A 98 34.82 30.63 10.62
N TYR A 99 35.40 29.53 10.14
CA TYR A 99 36.86 29.37 10.08
C TYR A 99 37.27 28.65 8.78
N ASP A 100 38.34 29.16 8.19
CA ASP A 100 39.11 28.69 7.03
C ASP A 100 38.65 29.21 5.65
N GLU A 101 38.93 30.50 5.41
CA GLU A 101 39.39 30.97 4.10
C GLU A 101 40.71 30.28 3.73
N VAL A 102 40.67 29.24 2.89
CA VAL A 102 41.87 28.76 2.18
C VAL A 102 41.53 28.42 0.73
N LYS A 103 42.32 29.05 -0.15
CA LYS A 103 42.30 29.05 -1.63
C LYS A 103 41.98 27.72 -2.31
N GLU A 104 41.24 27.82 -3.41
CA GLU A 104 40.96 26.77 -4.39
C GLU A 104 42.22 26.09 -4.94
N GLU A 105 42.23 24.76 -4.99
CA GLU A 105 42.80 23.96 -6.08
C GLU A 105 42.09 22.58 -6.18
N PRO A 106 41.96 21.99 -7.39
CA PRO A 106 41.08 20.84 -7.62
C PRO A 106 41.85 19.52 -7.44
N LYS A 107 41.50 18.70 -6.43
CA LYS A 107 42.04 17.33 -6.32
C LYS A 107 40.98 16.27 -6.01
N LYS A 108 40.75 15.46 -7.06
CA LYS A 108 40.17 14.11 -7.09
C LYS A 108 40.28 13.34 -5.76
N LYS A 109 39.14 12.78 -5.31
CA LYS A 109 38.92 11.58 -4.47
C LYS A 109 37.46 11.65 -3.97
N HIS A 110 36.58 10.65 -3.98
CA HIS A 110 36.69 9.20 -3.99
C HIS A 110 35.45 8.65 -4.73
N THR A 111 35.63 8.10 -5.93
CA THR A 111 34.58 7.34 -6.64
C THR A 111 34.30 5.97 -6.01
N LEU A 112 35.13 5.55 -5.05
CA LEU A 112 35.09 4.20 -4.48
C LEU A 112 33.95 4.00 -3.46
N SER A 113 33.53 5.04 -2.73
CA SER A 113 32.35 4.95 -1.85
C SER A 113 31.05 4.95 -2.64
N PHE A 114 31.02 5.59 -3.81
CA PHE A 114 29.86 5.59 -4.70
C PHE A 114 29.76 4.28 -5.49
N SER A 115 30.87 3.69 -5.94
CA SER A 115 30.84 2.37 -6.58
C SER A 115 30.56 1.24 -5.59
N PHE A 116 31.07 1.29 -4.34
CA PHE A 116 30.66 0.33 -3.31
C PHE A 116 29.21 0.54 -2.85
N ALA A 117 28.71 1.78 -2.78
CA ALA A 117 27.29 2.03 -2.53
C ALA A 117 26.41 1.51 -3.69
N LYS A 118 26.89 1.63 -4.93
CA LYS A 118 26.21 1.15 -6.15
C LYS A 118 26.30 -0.36 -6.34
N GLU A 119 27.38 -1.02 -5.90
CA GLU A 119 27.52 -2.48 -5.87
C GLU A 119 26.75 -3.10 -4.71
N MET A 120 26.69 -2.45 -3.54
CA MET A 120 25.77 -2.87 -2.47
C MET A 120 24.29 -2.58 -2.80
N GLU A 121 24.00 -1.55 -3.60
CA GLU A 121 22.68 -1.36 -4.22
C GLU A 121 22.36 -2.40 -5.29
N ALA A 122 23.35 -3.08 -5.88
CA ALA A 122 23.16 -4.08 -6.93
C ALA A 122 22.77 -5.48 -6.38
N ASP A 123 23.03 -5.75 -5.10
CA ASP A 123 22.41 -6.88 -4.37
C ASP A 123 21.09 -6.50 -3.65
N THR A 124 20.80 -5.19 -3.58
CA THR A 124 19.55 -4.62 -3.02
C THR A 124 18.61 -3.87 -4.03
N PRO A 125 18.66 -4.07 -5.37
CA PRO A 125 17.94 -3.21 -6.33
C PRO A 125 16.48 -3.63 -6.52
N LEU A 126 16.10 -4.80 -6.00
CA LEU A 126 14.76 -5.37 -6.17
C LEU A 126 13.68 -4.51 -5.50
N LEU A 127 14.00 -3.82 -4.40
CA LEU A 127 13.05 -3.03 -3.61
C LEU A 127 12.50 -1.79 -4.36
N PRO A 128 13.35 -0.87 -4.88
CA PRO A 128 12.86 0.28 -5.64
C PRO A 128 12.21 -0.14 -6.97
N GLN A 129 12.70 -1.22 -7.59
CA GLN A 129 12.11 -1.75 -8.83
C GLN A 129 10.71 -2.34 -8.60
N LEU A 130 10.48 -3.09 -7.50
CA LEU A 130 9.14 -3.54 -7.11
C LEU A 130 8.19 -2.37 -6.89
N LYS A 131 8.63 -1.37 -6.12
CA LYS A 131 7.82 -0.18 -5.82
C LYS A 131 7.44 0.56 -7.11
N LYS A 132 8.36 0.66 -8.07
CA LYS A 132 8.10 1.27 -9.38
C LYS A 132 7.16 0.42 -10.24
N LYS A 133 7.42 -0.89 -10.35
CA LYS A 133 6.61 -1.85 -11.14
C LYS A 133 5.15 -1.89 -10.66
N TYR A 134 4.94 -1.86 -9.36
CA TYR A 134 3.60 -1.90 -8.76
C TYR A 134 3.03 -0.52 -8.41
N GLN A 135 3.71 0.57 -8.81
CA GLN A 135 3.32 1.97 -8.54
C GLN A 135 2.95 2.22 -7.07
N TYR A 136 3.69 1.59 -6.15
CA TYR A 136 3.45 1.73 -4.73
C TYR A 136 3.79 3.15 -4.27
N SER A 137 2.85 3.78 -3.56
CA SER A 137 3.11 5.00 -2.81
C SER A 137 2.48 4.86 -1.44
N ARG A 138 3.24 5.19 -0.40
CA ARG A 138 2.76 5.11 1.00
C ARG A 138 1.50 5.94 1.22
N VAL A 139 1.43 7.12 0.61
CA VAL A 139 0.28 8.03 0.72
C VAL A 139 -0.95 7.44 0.02
N LYS A 140 -0.77 6.88 -1.18
CA LYS A 140 -1.86 6.17 -1.90
C LYS A 140 -2.34 4.95 -1.13
N TYR A 141 -1.43 4.17 -0.55
CA TYR A 141 -1.78 3.01 0.27
C TYR A 141 -2.61 3.42 1.50
N GLN A 142 -2.16 4.41 2.26
CA GLN A 142 -2.91 4.90 3.44
C GLN A 142 -4.30 5.42 3.06
N SER A 143 -4.39 6.22 1.98
CA SER A 143 -5.66 6.77 1.50
C SER A 143 -6.65 5.67 1.11
N ASN A 144 -6.21 4.70 0.31
CA ASN A 144 -7.06 3.57 -0.09
C ASN A 144 -7.41 2.68 1.11
N SER A 145 -6.50 2.49 2.06
CA SER A 145 -6.74 1.64 3.22
C SER A 145 -7.81 2.22 4.13
N ILE A 146 -7.75 3.53 4.41
CA ILE A 146 -8.76 4.22 5.22
C ILE A 146 -10.11 4.21 4.50
N SER A 147 -10.10 4.46 3.19
CA SER A 147 -11.32 4.43 2.38
C SER A 147 -11.97 3.06 2.40
N PHE A 148 -11.19 2.00 2.27
CA PHE A 148 -11.64 0.62 2.35
C PHE A 148 -12.26 0.31 3.72
N LEU A 149 -11.61 0.68 4.81
CA LEU A 149 -12.14 0.50 6.17
C LEU A 149 -13.47 1.25 6.35
N LEU A 150 -13.56 2.49 5.87
CA LEU A 150 -14.80 3.26 5.95
C LEU A 150 -15.92 2.63 5.11
N THR A 151 -15.57 2.03 3.96
CA THR A 151 -16.53 1.30 3.13
C THR A 151 -17.06 0.07 3.86
N CYS A 152 -16.19 -0.72 4.50
CA CYS A 152 -16.61 -1.84 5.34
C CYS A 152 -17.51 -1.38 6.49
N PHE A 153 -17.18 -0.26 7.12
CA PHE A 153 -18.00 0.33 8.17
C PHE A 153 -19.39 0.74 7.66
N PHE A 154 -19.49 1.39 6.51
CA PHE A 154 -20.79 1.74 5.93
C PHE A 154 -21.60 0.53 5.48
N LEU A 155 -20.97 -0.51 4.91
CA LEU A 155 -21.63 -1.78 4.59
C LEU A 155 -22.19 -2.45 5.86
N TYR A 156 -21.44 -2.39 6.96
CA TYR A 156 -21.91 -2.90 8.25
C TYR A 156 -23.10 -2.09 8.80
N LEU A 157 -23.03 -0.75 8.73
CA LEU A 157 -24.15 0.11 9.14
C LEU A 157 -25.40 -0.13 8.30
N TRP A 158 -25.23 -0.30 6.99
CA TRP A 158 -26.34 -0.62 6.08
C TRP A 158 -27.02 -1.94 6.47
N GLN A 159 -26.25 -2.97 6.81
CA GLN A 159 -26.83 -4.21 7.33
C GLN A 159 -27.68 -4.00 8.60
N GLN A 160 -27.25 -3.14 9.52
CA GLN A 160 -27.99 -2.88 10.77
C GLN A 160 -29.32 -2.18 10.49
N GLN A 161 -29.38 -1.30 9.49
CA GLN A 161 -30.60 -0.60 9.11
C GLN A 161 -31.62 -1.56 8.46
N ASP A 162 -31.18 -2.37 7.49
CA ASP A 162 -32.06 -3.27 6.71
C ASP A 162 -32.62 -4.45 7.51
N LEU A 163 -32.06 -4.75 8.69
CA LEU A 163 -32.54 -5.82 9.57
C LEU A 163 -34.01 -5.64 10.00
N THR A 164 -34.53 -4.42 9.92
CA THR A 164 -35.84 -4.01 10.43
C THR A 164 -36.92 -3.79 9.37
N GLN A 165 -36.58 -3.71 8.07
CA GLN A 165 -37.51 -3.20 7.05
C GLN A 165 -37.87 -4.15 5.90
N THR A 166 -37.07 -5.18 5.60
CA THR A 166 -37.23 -5.95 4.35
C THR A 166 -37.76 -7.39 4.56
N ASN A 167 -38.90 -7.70 3.92
CA ASN A 167 -39.51 -9.04 3.91
C ASN A 167 -38.84 -10.01 2.91
N PHE A 168 -38.01 -9.51 1.98
CA PHE A 168 -37.32 -10.32 0.98
C PHE A 168 -35.95 -10.79 1.48
N TYR A 169 -35.83 -12.11 1.68
CA TYR A 169 -34.66 -12.75 2.29
C TYR A 169 -33.35 -12.51 1.53
N LEU A 170 -33.39 -12.43 0.19
CA LEU A 170 -32.19 -12.23 -0.63
C LEU A 170 -31.57 -10.85 -0.39
N TYR A 171 -32.36 -9.77 -0.40
CA TYR A 171 -31.85 -8.41 -0.26
C TYR A 171 -31.37 -8.10 1.15
N ARG A 172 -31.98 -8.73 2.17
CA ARG A 172 -31.67 -8.53 3.59
C ARG A 172 -30.22 -8.83 3.97
N TYR A 173 -29.55 -9.76 3.28
CA TYR A 173 -28.18 -10.17 3.60
C TYR A 173 -27.17 -9.70 2.55
N MET A 174 -27.58 -8.91 1.55
CA MET A 174 -26.67 -8.42 0.50
C MET A 174 -25.51 -7.59 1.05
N PRO A 175 -25.70 -6.64 1.99
CA PRO A 175 -24.59 -5.84 2.51
C PRO A 175 -23.52 -6.70 3.18
N VAL A 176 -23.93 -7.70 3.98
CA VAL A 176 -23.01 -8.67 4.60
C VAL A 176 -22.36 -9.58 3.57
N ALA A 177 -23.09 -10.06 2.57
CA ALA A 177 -22.53 -10.89 1.51
C ALA A 177 -21.45 -10.13 0.73
N ILE A 178 -21.73 -8.87 0.35
CA ILE A 178 -20.76 -7.99 -0.32
C ILE A 178 -19.54 -7.77 0.57
N LEU A 179 -19.74 -7.45 1.86
CA LEU A 179 -18.65 -7.27 2.82
C LEU A 179 -17.79 -8.54 2.95
N ALA A 180 -18.41 -9.71 3.09
CA ALA A 180 -17.72 -10.98 3.21
C ALA A 180 -16.88 -11.27 1.95
N VAL A 181 -17.45 -11.10 0.75
CA VAL A 181 -16.74 -11.33 -0.51
C VAL A 181 -15.56 -10.37 -0.67
N ILE A 182 -15.73 -9.08 -0.38
CA ILE A 182 -14.64 -8.09 -0.48
C ILE A 182 -13.50 -8.42 0.49
N VAL A 183 -13.82 -8.79 1.74
CA VAL A 183 -12.82 -9.15 2.76
C VAL A 183 -12.09 -10.44 2.38
N LEU A 184 -12.82 -11.48 1.97
CA LEU A 184 -12.23 -12.75 1.53
C LEU A 184 -11.34 -12.58 0.32
N THR A 185 -11.80 -11.81 -0.68
CA THR A 185 -11.01 -11.48 -1.87
C THR A 185 -9.69 -10.83 -1.46
N ARG A 186 -9.72 -9.89 -0.53
CA ARG A 186 -8.50 -9.23 -0.04
C ARG A 186 -7.54 -10.24 0.58
N PHE A 187 -8.01 -11.13 1.45
CA PHE A 187 -7.16 -12.16 2.07
C PHE A 187 -6.55 -13.11 1.04
N ILE A 188 -7.35 -13.61 0.09
CA ILE A 188 -6.89 -14.49 -0.98
C ILE A 188 -5.85 -13.80 -1.85
N CYS A 189 -6.09 -12.54 -2.23
CA CYS A 189 -5.15 -11.77 -3.04
C CYS A 189 -3.83 -11.49 -2.31
N ILE A 190 -3.84 -11.24 -0.99
CA ILE A 190 -2.61 -11.05 -0.21
C ILE A 190 -1.71 -12.29 -0.34
N ILE A 191 -2.28 -13.47 -0.07
CA ILE A 191 -1.55 -14.73 -0.13
C ILE A 191 -1.05 -14.98 -1.56
N PHE A 192 -1.92 -14.80 -2.55
CA PHE A 192 -1.57 -15.00 -3.96
C PHE A 192 -0.42 -14.10 -4.43
N TYR A 193 -0.47 -12.80 -4.15
CA TYR A 193 0.57 -11.86 -4.56
C TYR A 193 1.88 -12.04 -3.79
N GLU A 194 1.81 -12.42 -2.52
CA GLU A 194 3.00 -12.72 -1.72
C GLU A 194 3.74 -13.93 -2.31
N CYS A 195 3.02 -15.03 -2.58
CA CYS A 195 3.56 -16.22 -3.24
C CYS A 195 4.09 -15.90 -4.65
N TYR A 196 3.34 -15.12 -5.44
CA TYR A 196 3.72 -14.75 -6.80
C TYR A 196 5.01 -13.92 -6.83
N ILE A 197 5.13 -12.93 -5.95
CA ILE A 197 6.33 -12.08 -5.86
C ILE A 197 7.52 -12.93 -5.41
N HIS A 198 7.36 -13.77 -4.37
CA HIS A 198 8.42 -14.66 -3.92
C HIS A 198 8.89 -15.62 -5.02
N TYR A 199 7.97 -16.17 -5.82
CA TYR A 199 8.31 -17.00 -6.96
C TYR A 199 9.07 -16.21 -8.04
N SER A 200 8.59 -15.01 -8.38
CA SER A 200 9.22 -14.14 -9.40
C SER A 200 10.65 -13.72 -9.03
N LEU A 201 10.90 -13.49 -7.74
CA LEU A 201 12.22 -13.15 -7.21
C LEU A 201 13.17 -14.36 -7.26
N ARG A 202 12.65 -15.57 -7.01
CA ARG A 202 13.42 -16.81 -7.09
C ARG A 202 13.78 -17.18 -8.54
N SER A 203 12.92 -16.85 -9.50
CA SER A 203 13.13 -17.16 -10.91
C SER A 203 13.91 -16.07 -11.68
N GLY A 204 14.42 -15.03 -11.01
CA GLY A 204 15.14 -13.93 -11.66
C GLY A 204 14.28 -13.09 -12.62
N GLY A 205 12.96 -13.07 -12.42
CA GLY A 205 11.99 -12.44 -13.34
C GLY A 205 11.79 -10.94 -13.14
N ILE A 206 12.70 -10.27 -12.44
CA ILE A 206 12.72 -8.82 -12.20
C ILE A 206 14.11 -8.29 -12.52
#